data_AF-A0A7V8ZGG8-F1
#
_entry.id   AF-A0A7V8ZGG8-F1
#
_cell.length_a   1.000
_cell.length_b   1.000
_cell.length_c   1.000
_cell.angle_alpha   90.00
_cell.angle_beta   90.00
_cell.angle_gamma   90.00
#
_symmetry.space_group_name_H-M   'P 1'
#
loop_
_entity.id
_entity.type
_entity.pdbx_description
1 polymer ?
#
loop_
_entity_poly.entity_id
_entity_poly.type
_entity_poly.pdbx_seq_one_letter_code
_entity_poly.pdbx_strand_id
1 'polypeptide(L)' 'MVGLRERVDHAGNVVMPLDRDEVREAVGELVDRGVRGFVVSLMWSFKNPDHERMVREVIEEEYPDT' A
#
# COMPACT_ATOMS: atom_id res chain seq x y z
N MET A 1 9.39 -4.97 6.25
CA MET A 1 9.02 -3.54 6.16
C MET A 1 9.62 -3.01 4.89
N VAL A 2 8.79 -2.30 4.12
CA VAL A 2 9.09 -1.63 2.85
C VAL A 2 8.39 -0.28 2.89
N GLY A 3 8.86 0.70 2.13
CA GLY A 3 8.24 2.01 2.00
C GLY A 3 7.63 2.18 0.61
N LEU A 4 6.51 2.92 0.53
CA LEU A 4 5.87 3.29 -0.74
C LEU A 4 6.06 4.79 -0.98
N ARG A 5 6.28 5.17 -2.23
CA ARG A 5 6.41 6.57 -2.64
C ARG A 5 5.02 7.12 -2.95
N GLU A 6 4.28 7.42 -1.89
CA GLU A 6 3.05 8.20 -1.95
C GLU A 6 3.11 9.42 -1.02
N ARG A 7 2.20 10.40 -1.20
CA ARG A 7 1.94 11.41 -0.18
C ARG A 7 0.52 11.96 -0.23
N VAL A 8 -0.11 11.98 0.94
CA VAL A 8 -1.31 12.79 1.24
C VAL A 8 -0.93 13.91 2.22
N ASP A 9 -1.51 15.11 2.05
CA ASP A 9 -1.33 16.24 2.98
C ASP A 9 -2.32 16.22 4.17
N HIS A 10 -2.18 17.19 5.09
CA HIS A 10 -3.06 17.30 6.27
C HIS A 10 -4.53 17.61 5.92
N ALA A 11 -4.81 18.09 4.71
CA ALA A 11 -6.17 18.39 4.24
C ALA A 11 -6.80 17.17 3.56
N GLY A 12 -6.03 16.12 3.27
CA GLY A 12 -6.46 14.91 2.58
C GLY A 12 -6.23 14.96 1.06
N ASN A 13 -5.53 15.98 0.55
CA ASN A 13 -5.21 16.07 -0.87
C ASN A 13 -4.02 15.17 -1.20
N VAL A 14 -4.08 14.51 -2.35
CA VAL A 14 -2.97 13.75 -2.89
C VAL A 14 -1.91 14.72 -3.41
N VAL A 15 -0.74 14.73 -2.79
CA VAL A 15 0.44 15.50 -3.19
C VAL A 15 1.34 14.67 -4.11
N MET A 16 1.45 13.39 -3.83
CA MET A 16 2.15 12.42 -4.67
C MET A 16 1.27 11.17 -4.79
N PRO A 17 0.80 10.82 -6.01
CA PRO A 17 -0.07 9.68 -6.20
C PRO A 17 0.69 8.37 -5.91
N LEU A 18 -0.04 7.38 -5.41
CA LEU A 18 0.49 6.03 -5.27
C LEU A 18 0.53 5.32 -6.63
N ASP A 19 1.64 4.65 -6.91
CA ASP A 19 1.82 3.81 -8.10
C ASP A 19 1.51 2.35 -7.76
N ARG A 20 0.62 1.72 -8.54
CA ARG A 20 0.24 0.31 -8.33
C ARG A 20 1.39 -0.65 -8.60
N ASP A 21 2.26 -0.34 -9.55
CA ASP A 21 3.38 -1.23 -9.87
C ASP A 21 4.43 -1.22 -8.75
N GLU A 22 4.68 -0.06 -8.15
CA GLU A 22 5.52 0.05 -6.95
C GLU A 22 4.95 -0.79 -5.78
N VAL A 23 3.63 -0.78 -5.60
CA VAL A 23 2.98 -1.62 -4.57
C VAL A 23 3.25 -3.10 -4.84
N ARG A 24 3.10 -3.56 -6.09
CA ARG A 24 3.37 -4.97 -6.45
C ARG A 24 4.79 -5.38 -6.13
N GLU A 25 5.77 -4.55 -6.51
CA GLU A 25 7.18 -4.79 -6.22
C GLU A 25 7.44 -4.88 -4.71
N ALA A 26 6.91 -3.92 -3.95
CA ALA A 26 7.09 -3.84 -2.51
C ALA A 26 6.43 -5.04 -1.78
N VAL A 27 5.24 -5.46 -2.22
CA VAL A 27 4.54 -6.63 -1.69
C VAL A 27 5.31 -7.91 -2.04
N GLY A 28 5.76 -8.05 -3.28
CA GLY A 28 6.58 -9.18 -3.73
C GLY A 28 7.85 -9.34 -2.88
N GLU A 29 8.55 -8.24 -2.58
CA GLU A 29 9.72 -8.29 -1.69
C GLU A 29 9.37 -8.83 -0.30
N LEU A 30 8.22 -8.42 0.27
CA LEU A 30 7.78 -8.93 1.57
C LEU A 30 7.43 -10.42 1.51
N VAL A 31 6.79 -10.88 0.42
CA VAL A 31 6.45 -12.29 0.22
C VAL A 31 7.70 -13.15 0.07
N ASP A 32 8.69 -12.70 -0.70
CA ASP A 32 9.99 -13.38 -0.84
C ASP A 32 10.71 -13.51 0.52
N ARG A 33 10.44 -12.59 1.44
CA ARG A 33 10.93 -12.63 2.83
C ARG A 33 10.12 -13.54 3.76
N GLY A 34 9.08 -14.20 3.25
CA GLY A 34 8.28 -15.20 3.96
C GLY A 34 7.25 -14.64 4.93
N VAL A 35 6.73 -13.42 4.69
CA VAL A 35 5.67 -12.86 5.55
C VAL A 35 4.38 -13.69 5.47
N ARG A 36 3.63 -13.68 6.56
CA ARG A 36 2.36 -14.43 6.71
C ARG A 36 1.14 -13.52 6.77
N GLY A 37 1.34 -12.22 6.65
CA GLY A 37 0.29 -11.22 6.72
C GLY A 37 0.87 -9.82 6.49
N PHE A 38 -0.02 -8.91 6.12
CA PHE A 38 0.33 -7.53 5.80
C PHE A 38 -0.34 -6.56 6.77
N VAL A 39 0.38 -5.49 7.10
CA VAL A 39 -0.17 -4.31 7.77
C VAL A 39 0.24 -3.11 6.96
N VAL A 40 -0.74 -2.31 6.56
CA VAL A 40 -0.54 -1.07 5.79
C VAL A 40 -0.79 0.10 6.73
N SER A 41 0.12 1.08 6.75
CA SER A 41 -0.03 2.29 7.54
C SER A 41 0.63 3.45 6.79
N LEU A 42 -0.20 4.29 6.18
CA LEU A 42 0.23 5.47 5.42
C LEU A 42 -0.09 6.75 6.18
N MET A 43 0.70 7.79 5.94
CA MET A 43 0.49 9.07 6.61
C MET A 43 -0.85 9.68 6.15
N TRP A 44 -1.62 10.22 7.08
CA TRP A 44 -2.95 10.81 6.81
C TRP A 44 -4.01 9.84 6.27
N SER A 45 -3.82 8.53 6.38
CA SER A 45 -4.81 7.54 5.91
C SER A 45 -6.17 7.63 6.61
N PHE A 46 -6.20 8.06 7.88
CA PHE A 46 -7.44 8.35 8.60
C PHE A 46 -8.25 9.50 7.97
N LYS A 47 -7.60 10.37 7.19
CA LYS A 47 -8.23 11.51 6.50
C LYS A 47 -8.57 11.16 5.05
N ASN A 48 -7.67 10.47 4.36
CA ASN A 48 -7.88 9.94 3.02
C ASN A 48 -7.37 8.48 2.94
N PRO A 49 -8.25 7.48 3.01
CA PRO A 49 -7.86 6.07 3.05
C PRO A 49 -7.61 5.47 1.65
N ASP A 50 -7.72 6.23 0.57
CA ASP A 50 -7.76 5.69 -0.79
C ASP A 50 -6.46 4.97 -1.17
N HIS A 51 -5.30 5.50 -0.76
CA HIS A 51 -4.02 4.83 -0.99
C HIS A 51 -3.91 3.50 -0.21
N GLU A 52 -4.36 3.42 1.04
CA GLU A 52 -4.34 2.16 1.79
C GLU A 52 -5.29 1.12 1.18
N ARG A 53 -6.47 1.56 0.70
CA ARG A 53 -7.41 0.69 -0.01
C ARG A 53 -6.82 0.16 -1.30
N MET A 54 -6.14 1.01 -2.08
CA MET A 54 -5.43 0.59 -3.28
C MET A 54 -4.35 -0.45 -2.97
N VAL A 55 -3.58 -0.28 -1.89
CA VAL A 55 -2.59 -1.29 -1.47
C VAL A 55 -3.27 -2.62 -1.15
N ARG A 56 -4.39 -2.58 -0.41
CA ARG A 56 -5.18 -3.78 -0.11
C ARG A 56 -5.69 -4.47 -1.39
N GLU A 57 -6.25 -3.71 -2.32
CA GLU A 57 -6.74 -4.26 -3.59
C GLU A 57 -5.61 -4.96 -4.36
N VAL A 58 -4.43 -4.35 -4.46
CA VAL A 58 -3.27 -4.98 -5.13
C VAL A 58 -2.85 -6.26 -4.41
N ILE A 59 -2.82 -6.27 -3.07
CA ILE A 59 -2.49 -7.49 -2.30
C ILE A 59 -3.51 -8.60 -2.57
N GLU A 60 -4.80 -8.27 -2.58
CA GLU A 60 -5.88 -9.24 -2.83
C GLU A 60 -5.88 -9.77 -4.29
N GLU A 61 -5.48 -8.94 -5.26
CA GLU A 61 -5.30 -9.33 -6.66
C GLU A 61 -4.13 -10.31 -6.84
N GLU A 62 -2.99 -10.05 -6.20
CA GLU A 62 -1.76 -10.85 -6.37
C GLU A 62 -1.74 -12.11 -5.49
N TYR A 63 -2.34 -12.06 -4.30
CA TYR A 63 -2.33 -13.14 -3.30
C TYR A 63 -3.73 -13.40 -2.73
N PRO A 64 -4.64 -14.00 -3.52
CA PRO A 64 -5.99 -14.28 -3.07
C PRO A 64 -6.02 -15.33 -1.94
N ASP A 65 -6.77 -15.03 -0.89
CA ASP A 65 -7.09 -15.99 0.18
C ASP A 65 -7.91 -17.15 -0.42
N THR A 66 -7.25 -18.27 -0.72
CA THR A 66 -7.89 -19.51 -1.21
C THR A 66 -8.15 -20.47 -0.06
#